data_AF-A0A925ZUN5-F1
#
_entry.id   AF-A0A925ZUN5-F1
#
_cell.length_a   1.000
_cell.length_b   1.000
_cell.length_c   1.000
_cell.angle_alpha   90.00
_cell.angle_beta   90.00
_cell.angle_gamma   90.00
#
_symmetry.space_group_name_H-M   'P 1'
#
loop_
_entity.id
_entity.type
_entity.pdbx_description
1 polymer ?
#
loop_
_entity_poly.entity_id
_entity_poly.type
_entity_poly.pdbx_seq_one_letter_code
_entity_poly.pdbx_strand_id
1 'polypeptide(L)'
;MKFSRLIPVVLVLALIAVLLTVLTSYQLVALDPLVARAARWLFLAAFVAYGTQRRSLTFWIVVSMFVGAEIGNDYPEFAVNLKVLSDIFLRLVKTIIAPLVFATLVVGIAGHADLKQVGKMGLKALVYFEVITTFALFIGLAAINLTKA
;
A
#
# COMPACT_ATOMS: atom_id res chain seq x y z
N MET A 1 25.40 2.17 -10.40
CA MET A 1 24.56 1.86 -9.22
C MET A 1 25.03 0.53 -8.63
N LYS A 2 25.69 0.52 -7.46
CA LYS A 2 26.15 -0.73 -6.83
C LYS A 2 24.93 -1.46 -6.28
N PHE A 3 24.46 -2.50 -6.97
CA PHE A 3 23.48 -3.43 -6.42
C PHE A 3 24.09 -4.03 -5.15
N SER A 4 23.54 -3.66 -3.98
CA SER A 4 23.94 -4.27 -2.72
C SER A 4 23.70 -5.77 -2.87
N ARG A 5 24.72 -6.58 -2.57
CA ARG A 5 24.70 -8.05 -2.68
C ARG A 5 23.55 -8.72 -1.89
N LEU A 6 22.85 -7.94 -1.08
CA LEU A 6 21.72 -8.35 -0.24
C LEU A 6 20.36 -8.36 -0.96
N ILE A 7 20.19 -7.62 -2.07
CA ILE A 7 18.94 -7.64 -2.87
C ILE A 7 18.56 -9.04 -3.35
N PRO A 8 19.46 -9.79 -4.03
CA PRO A 8 19.11 -11.12 -4.51
C PRO A 8 18.84 -12.09 -3.36
N VAL A 9 19.53 -11.95 -2.22
CA VAL A 9 19.30 -12.80 -1.04
C VAL A 9 17.90 -12.59 -0.47
N VAL A 10 17.46 -11.34 -0.34
CA VAL A 10 16.13 -11.00 0.18
C VAL A 10 15.03 -11.48 -0.77
N LEU A 11 15.21 -11.32 -2.08
CA LEU A 11 14.26 -11.81 -3.07
C LEU A 11 14.17 -13.34 -3.09
N VAL A 12 15.29 -14.04 -2.95
CA VAL A 12 15.31 -15.51 -2.86
C VAL A 12 14.62 -15.98 -1.59
N LEU A 13 14.87 -15.32 -0.44
CA LEU A 13 14.17 -15.63 0.81
C LEU A 13 12.66 -15.34 0.71
N ALA A 14 12.25 -14.27 0.01
CA ALA A 14 10.85 -13.97 -0.26
C ALA A 14 10.19 -15.10 -1.05
N LEU A 15 10.85 -15.52 -2.13
CA LEU A 15 10.38 -16.57 -3.01
C LEU A 15 10.24 -17.88 -2.23
N ILE A 16 11.22 -18.24 -1.40
CA ILE A 16 11.18 -19.44 -0.57
C ILE A 16 10.05 -19.38 0.46
N ALA A 17 9.85 -18.25 1.16
CA ALA A 17 8.78 -18.10 2.14
C ALA A 17 7.38 -18.18 1.51
N VAL A 18 7.19 -17.54 0.34
CA VAL A 18 5.95 -17.63 -0.44
C VAL A 18 5.72 -19.07 -0.92
N LEU A 19 6.75 -19.73 -1.44
CA LEU A 19 6.65 -21.09 -2.00
C LEU A 19 6.34 -22.13 -0.91
N LEU A 20 6.95 -22.00 0.28
CA LEU A 20 6.63 -22.82 1.45
C LEU A 20 5.19 -22.59 1.91
N THR A 21 4.74 -21.33 1.97
CA THR A 21 3.37 -20.97 2.37
C THR A 21 2.32 -21.54 1.42
N VAL A 22 2.59 -21.49 0.11
CA VAL A 22 1.74 -22.07 -0.92
C VAL A 22 1.72 -23.60 -0.81
N LEU A 23 2.87 -24.25 -0.65
CA LEU A 23 2.96 -25.71 -0.51
C LEU A 23 2.19 -26.25 0.70
N THR A 24 2.22 -25.55 1.84
CA THR A 24 1.44 -25.93 3.03
C THR A 24 -0.07 -25.67 2.82
N SER A 25 -0.44 -24.60 2.10
CA SER A 25 -1.85 -24.25 1.85
C SER A 25 -2.55 -25.21 0.87
N TYR A 26 -1.82 -25.83 -0.05
CA TYR A 26 -2.35 -26.81 -1.01
C TYR A 26 -2.25 -28.28 -0.53
N GLN A 27 -1.89 -28.52 0.75
CA GLN A 27 -1.72 -29.86 1.36
C GLN A 27 -0.76 -30.81 0.60
N LEU A 28 0.11 -30.28 -0.26
CA LEU A 28 1.04 -31.09 -1.07
C LEU A 28 2.20 -31.67 -0.24
N VAL A 29 2.50 -31.09 0.92
CA VAL A 29 3.53 -31.57 1.86
C VAL A 29 3.04 -31.36 3.29
N ALA A 30 3.05 -32.43 4.11
CA ALA A 30 2.78 -32.37 5.54
C ALA A 30 3.99 -31.80 6.29
N LEU A 31 4.24 -30.50 6.15
CA LEU A 31 5.20 -29.78 6.98
C LEU A 31 4.56 -29.40 8.31
N ASP A 32 5.34 -29.47 9.38
CA ASP A 32 4.96 -28.94 10.68
C ASP A 32 4.61 -27.43 10.55
N PRO A 33 3.42 -26.99 10.99
CA PRO A 33 3.00 -25.59 10.93
C PRO A 33 4.02 -24.59 11.50
N LEU A 34 4.87 -25.03 12.42
CA LEU A 34 5.94 -24.23 13.00
C LEU A 34 7.02 -23.84 11.99
N VAL A 35 7.36 -24.72 11.05
CA VAL A 35 8.40 -24.48 10.02
C VAL A 35 7.93 -23.42 9.02
N ALA A 36 6.66 -23.48 8.61
CA ALA A 36 6.07 -22.47 7.73
C ALA A 36 6.02 -21.09 8.39
N ARG A 37 5.63 -21.03 9.67
CA ARG A 37 5.64 -19.77 10.45
C ARG A 37 7.06 -19.23 10.62
N ALA A 38 8.03 -20.07 11.02
CA ALA A 38 9.42 -19.65 11.18
C ALA A 38 10.03 -19.11 9.87
N ALA A 39 9.72 -19.72 8.73
CA ALA A 39 10.19 -19.25 7.42
C ALA A 39 9.67 -17.86 7.06
N ARG A 40 8.39 -17.55 7.34
CA ARG A 40 7.80 -16.22 7.10
C ARG A 40 8.43 -15.14 7.98
N TRP A 41 8.62 -15.44 9.27
CA TRP A 41 9.25 -14.51 10.20
C TRP A 41 10.73 -14.28 9.90
N LEU A 42 11.46 -15.31 9.45
CA LEU A 42 12.83 -15.16 8.96
C LEU A 42 12.92 -14.31 7.69
N PHE A 43 11.97 -14.47 6.77
CA PHE A 43 11.88 -13.62 5.58
C PHE A 43 11.62 -12.16 5.97
N LEU A 44 10.65 -11.88 6.83
CA LEU A 44 10.37 -10.53 7.31
C LEU A 44 11.57 -9.90 8.01
N ALA A 45 12.25 -10.65 8.87
CA ALA A 45 13.46 -10.18 9.55
C ALA A 45 14.57 -9.82 8.54
N ALA A 46 14.78 -10.64 7.50
CA ALA A 46 15.71 -10.35 6.42
C ALA A 46 15.27 -9.13 5.58
N PHE A 47 13.98 -8.98 5.33
CA PHE A 47 13.40 -7.86 4.58
C PHE A 47 13.56 -6.53 5.32
N VAL A 48 13.29 -6.52 6.63
CA VAL A 48 13.49 -5.36 7.52
C VAL A 48 14.98 -5.03 7.66
N ALA A 49 15.84 -6.04 7.85
CA ALA A 49 17.29 -5.85 7.92
C ALA A 49 17.84 -5.21 6.64
N TYR A 50 17.38 -5.64 5.46
CA TYR A 50 17.73 -5.00 4.19
C TYR A 50 17.20 -3.56 4.11
N GLY A 51 16.00 -3.30 4.66
CA GLY A 51 15.43 -1.96 4.76
C GLY A 51 16.26 -0.99 5.59
N THR A 52 16.94 -1.44 6.64
CA THR A 52 17.81 -0.56 7.44
C THR A 52 19.00 0.02 6.64
N GLN A 53 19.41 -0.64 5.55
CA GLN A 53 20.44 -0.12 4.64
C GLN A 53 19.91 0.98 3.70
N ARG A 54 18.58 1.11 3.55
CA ARG A 54 17.91 2.08 2.68
C ARG A 54 17.11 3.08 3.53
N ARG A 55 17.58 4.33 3.64
CA ARG A 55 16.87 5.39 4.39
C ARG A 55 15.67 6.03 3.66
N SER A 56 15.11 5.36 2.65
CA SER A 56 13.97 5.90 1.88
C SER A 56 12.66 5.62 2.60
N LEU A 57 11.88 6.67 2.88
CA LEU A 57 10.53 6.57 3.45
C LEU A 57 9.61 5.69 2.61
N THR A 58 9.66 5.82 1.28
CA THR A 58 8.85 5.02 0.36
C THR A 58 9.12 3.52 0.52
N PHE A 59 10.39 3.14 0.69
CA PHE A 59 10.75 1.75 0.94
C PHE A 59 10.21 1.26 2.28
N TRP A 60 10.33 2.08 3.34
CA TRP A 60 9.81 1.76 4.66
C TRP A 60 8.29 1.61 4.70
N ILE A 61 7.54 2.40 3.92
CA ILE A 61 6.07 2.24 3.81
C ILE A 61 5.71 0.85 3.28
N VAL A 62 6.40 0.39 2.23
CA VAL A 62 6.18 -0.94 1.65
C VAL A 62 6.58 -2.04 2.64
N VAL A 63 7.71 -1.88 3.33
CA VAL A 63 8.14 -2.82 4.40
C VAL A 63 7.09 -2.92 5.51
N SER A 64 6.62 -1.79 6.03
CA SER A 64 5.60 -1.78 7.08
C SER A 64 4.28 -2.39 6.63
N MET A 65 3.90 -2.24 5.36
CA MET A 65 2.70 -2.88 4.79
C MET A 65 2.79 -4.41 4.82
N PHE A 66 3.93 -4.98 4.42
CA PHE A 66 4.16 -6.43 4.48
C PHE A 66 4.21 -6.94 5.91
N VAL A 67 4.93 -6.25 6.80
CA VAL A 67 5.00 -6.61 8.22
C VAL A 67 3.61 -6.59 8.87
N GLY A 68 2.80 -5.57 8.57
CA GLY A 68 1.43 -5.48 9.08
C GLY A 68 0.52 -6.60 8.58
N ALA A 69 0.64 -6.99 7.30
CA ALA A 69 -0.12 -8.10 6.73
C ALA A 69 0.21 -9.45 7.39
N GLU A 70 1.50 -9.73 7.60
CA GLU A 70 1.95 -10.98 8.24
C GLU A 70 1.55 -11.05 9.72
N ILE A 71 1.66 -9.94 10.47
CA ILE A 71 1.16 -9.85 11.85
C ILE A 71 -0.36 -10.07 11.88
N GLY A 72 -1.10 -9.49 10.94
CA GLY A 72 -2.55 -9.68 10.79
C GLY A 72 -2.95 -11.14 10.55
N ASN A 73 -2.14 -11.89 9.81
CA ASN A 73 -2.37 -13.31 9.55
C ASN A 73 -2.03 -14.21 10.76
N ASP A 74 -0.87 -13.98 11.38
CA ASP A 74 -0.37 -14.89 12.41
C ASP A 74 -0.94 -14.60 13.81
N TYR A 75 -1.26 -13.34 14.11
CA TYR A 75 -1.74 -12.87 15.41
C TYR A 75 -2.94 -11.92 15.25
N PRO A 76 -4.11 -12.41 14.83
CA PRO A 76 -5.27 -11.56 14.51
C PRO A 76 -5.79 -10.75 15.71
N GLU A 77 -5.82 -11.34 16.92
CA GLU A 77 -6.27 -10.63 18.13
C GLU A 77 -5.34 -9.46 18.49
N PHE A 78 -4.02 -9.64 18.32
CA PHE A 78 -3.06 -8.56 18.54
C PHE A 78 -3.16 -7.50 17.43
N ALA A 79 -3.35 -7.92 16.18
CA ALA A 79 -3.48 -7.02 15.03
C ALA A 79 -4.70 -6.10 15.14
N VAL A 80 -5.83 -6.56 15.69
CA VAL A 80 -7.01 -5.72 15.93
C VAL A 80 -6.69 -4.57 16.89
N ASN A 81 -5.87 -4.81 17.92
CA ASN A 81 -5.44 -3.78 18.86
C ASN A 81 -4.55 -2.72 18.20
N LEU A 82 -3.78 -3.09 17.16
CA LEU A 82 -2.97 -2.14 16.39
C LEU A 82 -3.81 -1.15 15.56
N LYS A 83 -5.13 -1.35 15.43
CA LYS A 83 -6.03 -0.40 14.76
C LYS A 83 -5.91 1.02 15.33
N VAL A 84 -5.65 1.15 16.63
CA VAL A 84 -5.44 2.45 17.29
C VAL A 84 -4.33 3.26 16.60
N LEU A 85 -3.26 2.60 16.13
CA LEU A 85 -2.16 3.26 15.42
C LEU A 85 -2.62 3.81 14.06
N SER A 86 -3.39 3.01 13.32
CA SER A 86 -4.01 3.42 12.05
C SER A 86 -4.98 4.59 12.25
N ASP A 87 -5.80 4.54 13.29
CA ASP A 87 -6.75 5.60 13.61
C ASP A 87 -6.03 6.92 13.95
N ILE A 88 -4.95 6.86 14.73
CA ILE A 88 -4.11 8.04 15.02
C ILE A 88 -3.51 8.60 13.72
N PHE A 89 -2.91 7.74 12.88
CA PHE A 89 -2.33 8.16 11.60
C PHE A 89 -3.36 8.84 10.69
N LEU A 90 -4.54 8.24 10.53
CA LEU A 90 -5.61 8.81 9.71
C LEU A 90 -6.13 10.12 10.28
N ARG A 91 -6.23 10.28 11.61
CA ARG A 91 -6.61 11.56 12.23
C ARG A 91 -5.58 12.65 11.95
N LEU A 92 -4.29 12.35 12.04
CA LEU A 92 -3.22 13.30 11.73
C LEU A 92 -3.30 13.77 10.28
N VAL A 93 -3.47 12.85 9.33
CA VAL A 93 -3.64 13.18 7.91
C VAL A 93 -4.90 14.02 7.70
N LYS A 94 -6.03 13.62 8.30
CA LYS A 94 -7.32 14.31 8.15
C LYS A 94 -7.29 15.76 8.63
N THR A 95 -6.56 16.07 9.71
CA THR A 95 -6.39 17.43 10.21
C THR A 95 -5.69 18.35 9.20
N ILE A 96 -4.77 17.81 8.38
CA ILE A 96 -4.00 18.59 7.40
C ILE A 96 -4.77 18.78 6.09
N ILE A 97 -5.63 17.83 5.70
CA ILE A 97 -6.32 17.85 4.40
C ILE A 97 -7.15 19.13 4.20
N ALA A 98 -7.96 19.52 5.18
CA ALA A 98 -8.87 20.66 4.99
C ALA A 98 -8.14 22.01 4.80
N PRO A 99 -7.17 22.40 5.66
CA PRO A 99 -6.35 23.60 5.43
C PRO A 99 -5.57 23.55 4.12
N LEU A 100 -5.02 22.39 3.77
CA LEU A 100 -4.23 22.23 2.54
C LEU A 100 -5.09 22.42 1.29
N VAL A 101 -6.27 21.80 1.24
CA VAL A 101 -7.21 21.96 0.10
C VAL A 101 -7.68 23.40 -0.01
N PHE A 102 -8.03 24.06 1.09
CA PHE A 102 -8.43 25.47 1.06
C PHE A 102 -7.28 26.37 0.57
N ALA A 103 -6.09 26.23 1.15
CA ALA A 103 -4.94 27.05 0.76
C ALA A 103 -4.55 26.84 -0.70
N THR A 104 -4.54 25.59 -1.19
CA THR A 104 -4.24 25.30 -2.61
C THR A 104 -5.27 25.88 -3.56
N LEU A 105 -6.57 25.85 -3.21
CA LEU A 105 -7.61 26.50 -4.00
C LEU A 105 -7.47 28.02 -4.01
N VAL A 106 -7.22 28.65 -2.85
CA VAL A 106 -7.03 30.10 -2.75
C VAL A 106 -5.82 30.55 -3.55
N VAL A 107 -4.68 29.89 -3.37
CA VAL A 107 -3.44 30.18 -4.13
C VAL A 107 -3.65 29.92 -5.61
N GLY A 108 -4.35 28.84 -5.97
CA GLY A 108 -4.66 28.50 -7.35
C GLY A 108 -5.52 29.56 -8.06
N ILE A 109 -6.54 30.10 -7.38
CA ILE A 109 -7.41 31.14 -7.93
C ILE A 109 -6.68 32.50 -7.96
N ALA A 110 -6.03 32.88 -6.85
CA ALA A 110 -5.33 34.16 -6.73
C ALA A 110 -4.09 34.27 -7.64
N GLY A 111 -3.47 33.15 -7.99
CA GLY A 111 -2.31 33.10 -8.91
C GLY A 111 -2.66 33.36 -10.38
N HIS A 112 -3.94 33.39 -10.74
CA HIS A 112 -4.39 33.67 -12.11
C HIS A 112 -5.08 35.04 -12.16
N ALA A 113 -4.58 35.95 -12.99
CA ALA A 113 -5.13 37.31 -13.11
C ALA A 113 -6.52 37.36 -13.80
N ASP A 114 -6.92 36.30 -14.52
CA ASP A 114 -8.18 36.23 -15.25
C ASP A 114 -9.08 35.09 -14.75
N LEU A 115 -10.19 35.48 -14.12
CA LEU A 115 -11.21 34.54 -13.61
C LEU A 115 -11.82 33.67 -14.73
N LYS A 116 -11.83 34.12 -15.99
CA LYS A 116 -12.31 33.31 -17.12
C LYS A 116 -11.38 32.12 -17.39
N GLN A 117 -10.08 32.27 -17.15
CA GLN A 117 -9.13 31.17 -17.31
C GLN A 117 -9.31 30.12 -16.22
N VAL A 118 -9.52 30.55 -14.97
CA VAL A 118 -9.83 29.68 -13.84
C VAL A 118 -11.12 28.87 -14.10
N GLY A 119 -12.18 29.53 -14.59
CA GLY A 119 -13.43 28.86 -14.95
C GLY A 119 -13.27 27.80 -16.04
N LYS A 120 -12.45 28.07 -17.07
CA LYS A 120 -12.14 27.08 -18.12
C LYS A 120 -11.33 25.90 -17.58
N MET A 121 -10.39 26.12 -16.68
CA MET A 121 -9.67 25.04 -16.00
C MET A 121 -10.60 24.18 -15.16
N GLY A 122 -11.50 24.80 -14.39
CA GLY A 122 -12.51 24.10 -13.59
C GLY A 122 -13.42 23.22 -14.45
N LEU A 123 -13.90 23.74 -15.59
CA LEU A 123 -14.71 22.96 -16.52
C LEU A 123 -13.94 21.78 -17.11
N LYS A 124 -12.68 21.98 -17.53
CA LYS A 124 -11.82 20.88 -18.00
C LYS A 124 -11.60 19.82 -16.93
N ALA A 125 -11.41 20.23 -15.67
CA ALA A 125 -11.26 19.32 -14.55
C ALA A 125 -12.55 18.53 -14.26
N LEU A 126 -13.72 19.15 -14.34
CA LEU A 126 -15.01 18.48 -14.19
C LEU A 126 -15.26 17.45 -15.30
N VAL A 127 -15.05 17.82 -16.55
CA VAL A 127 -15.18 16.89 -17.68
C VAL A 127 -14.19 15.73 -17.53
N TYR A 128 -12.94 16.01 -17.15
CA TYR A 128 -11.94 14.98 -16.90
C TYR A 128 -12.35 14.05 -15.75
N PHE A 129 -12.84 14.61 -14.64
CA PHE A 129 -13.32 13.85 -13.49
C PHE A 129 -14.45 12.90 -13.90
N GLU A 130 -15.48 13.41 -14.57
CA GLU A 130 -16.64 12.62 -15.00
C GLU A 130 -16.26 11.49 -15.96
N VAL A 131 -15.36 11.78 -16.91
CA VAL A 131 -14.89 10.77 -17.86
C VAL A 131 -14.13 9.67 -17.12
N ILE A 132 -13.18 10.02 -16.26
CA ILE A 132 -12.37 9.03 -15.53
C ILE A 132 -13.21 8.22 -14.55
N THR A 133 -14.12 8.85 -13.81
CA THR A 133 -14.99 8.13 -12.86
C THR A 133 -15.92 7.18 -13.59
N THR A 134 -16.46 7.59 -14.74
CA THR A 134 -17.24 6.71 -15.62
C THR A 134 -16.42 5.51 -16.08
N PHE A 135 -15.20 5.72 -16.57
CA PHE A 135 -14.31 4.62 -16.94
C PHE A 135 -13.98 3.70 -15.76
N ALA A 136 -13.71 4.25 -14.59
CA ALA A 136 -13.46 3.48 -13.38
C ALA A 136 -14.67 2.63 -12.97
N LEU A 137 -15.90 3.16 -13.10
CA LEU A 137 -17.14 2.42 -12.87
C LEU A 137 -17.30 1.27 -13.87
N PHE A 138 -17.02 1.48 -15.16
CA PHE A 138 -17.06 0.41 -16.16
C PHE A 138 -16.06 -0.70 -15.86
N ILE A 139 -14.83 -0.36 -15.47
CA ILE A 139 -13.81 -1.35 -15.08
C ILE A 139 -14.27 -2.12 -13.83
N GLY A 140 -14.78 -1.43 -12.82
CA GLY A 140 -15.31 -2.06 -11.61
C GLY A 140 -16.47 -3.01 -11.90
N LEU A 141 -17.41 -2.58 -12.73
CA LEU A 141 -18.55 -3.40 -13.16
C LEU A 141 -18.11 -4.62 -13.96
N ALA A 142 -17.17 -4.45 -14.90
CA ALA A 142 -16.61 -5.54 -15.67
C ALA A 142 -15.89 -6.55 -14.77
N ALA A 143 -15.08 -6.09 -13.81
CA ALA A 143 -14.38 -6.94 -12.87
C ALA A 143 -15.33 -7.79 -12.02
N ILE A 144 -16.40 -7.19 -11.48
CA ILE A 144 -17.43 -7.90 -10.70
C ILE A 144 -18.14 -8.94 -11.57
N ASN A 145 -18.58 -8.56 -12.77
CA ASN A 145 -19.32 -9.45 -13.66
C ASN A 145 -18.46 -10.61 -14.20
N LEU A 146 -17.16 -10.38 -14.45
CA LEU A 146 -16.22 -11.42 -14.88
C LEU A 146 -15.87 -12.39 -13.74
N THR A 147 -15.65 -11.85 -12.54
CA THR A 147 -15.27 -12.67 -11.38
C THR A 147 -16.47 -13.44 -10.81
N LYS A 148 -17.71 -13.03 -11.12
CA LYS A 148 -18.96 -13.54 -10.53
C LYS A 148 -18.92 -13.53 -8.99
N ALA A 149 -18.22 -12.52 -8.44
CA ALA A 149 -18.11 -12.29 -7.01
C ALA A 149 -19.39 -11.67 -6.45
#